data_AF-A0A9E3QE83-F1
#
_entry.id   AF-A0A9E3QE83-F1
#
_cell.length_a   1.000
_cell.length_b   1.000
_cell.length_c   1.000
_cell.angle_alpha   90.00
_cell.angle_beta   90.00
_cell.angle_gamma   90.00
#
_symmetry.space_group_name_H-M   'P 1'
#
loop_
_entity.id
_entity.type
_entity.pdbx_description
1 polymer ?
#
loop_
_entity_poly.entity_id
_entity_poly.type
_entity_poly.pdbx_seq_one_letter_code
_entity_poly.pdbx_strand_id
1 'polypeptide(L)'
;MSTARCLLLAIPATILIPASADAQDMRRQYYEGGWQWSPNMKFMFIKYRFKPNPGDTEQLHYVIWYPQPAKYRRYLFYFNPKTGLYWCRADAYDRDRLDLWQVLAQPERQGRLVFIDDETWDRHGKERPLIPGATDGARMDPPPPPGYGSD
;
A
#
# COMPACT_ATOMS: atom_id res chain seq x y z
N MET A 1 71.18 -1.75 -27.44
CA MET A 1 69.88 -1.83 -28.15
C MET A 1 69.28 -3.19 -27.85
N SER A 2 68.19 -3.25 -27.08
CA SER A 2 67.43 -4.49 -26.89
C SER A 2 65.98 -4.12 -26.61
N THR A 3 65.13 -4.38 -27.61
CA THR A 3 63.69 -4.16 -27.60
C THR A 3 63.00 -5.47 -27.20
N ALA A 4 62.29 -5.48 -26.08
CA ALA A 4 61.43 -6.60 -25.70
C ALA A 4 59.96 -6.14 -25.76
N ARG A 5 59.21 -6.83 -26.63
CA ARG A 5 57.84 -6.57 -27.06
C ARG A 5 56.85 -6.85 -25.92
N CYS A 6 55.95 -5.90 -25.67
CA CYS A 6 54.84 -6.03 -24.74
C CYS A 6 53.67 -6.74 -25.46
N LEU A 7 53.32 -7.95 -25.04
CA LEU A 7 52.19 -8.71 -25.56
C LEU A 7 50.95 -8.37 -24.70
N LEU A 8 50.00 -7.61 -25.27
CA LEU A 8 48.71 -7.31 -24.62
C LEU A 8 47.72 -8.45 -24.94
N LEU A 9 47.36 -9.21 -23.91
CA LEU A 9 46.25 -10.18 -23.93
C LEU A 9 44.92 -9.42 -23.75
N ALA A 10 44.10 -9.41 -24.80
CA ALA A 10 42.73 -8.88 -24.75
C ALA A 10 41.77 -9.96 -24.25
N ILE A 11 41.12 -9.72 -23.12
CA ILE A 11 40.07 -10.59 -22.56
C ILE A 11 38.72 -10.13 -23.14
N PRO A 12 37.93 -10.99 -23.80
CA PRO A 12 36.59 -10.62 -24.27
C PRO A 12 35.63 -10.51 -23.09
N ALA A 13 35.12 -9.31 -22.83
CA ALA A 13 34.07 -9.07 -21.85
C ALA A 13 32.73 -9.58 -22.40
N THR A 14 32.24 -10.70 -21.85
CA THR A 14 30.90 -11.21 -22.15
C THR A 14 29.88 -10.34 -21.42
N ILE A 15 29.14 -9.53 -22.17
CA ILE A 15 28.04 -8.72 -21.64
C ILE A 15 26.86 -9.66 -21.36
N LEU A 16 26.64 -9.97 -20.09
CA LEU A 16 25.44 -10.67 -19.63
C LEU A 16 24.28 -9.66 -19.65
N ILE A 17 23.39 -9.78 -20.63
CA ILE A 17 22.14 -9.01 -20.65
C ILE A 17 21.18 -9.66 -19.66
N PRO A 18 20.78 -9.02 -18.55
CA PRO A 18 19.76 -9.59 -17.69
C PRO A 18 18.44 -9.63 -18.45
N ALA A 19 17.79 -10.80 -18.46
CA ALA A 19 16.45 -10.96 -18.99
C ALA A 19 15.49 -10.05 -18.22
N SER A 20 14.78 -9.18 -18.94
CA SER A 20 13.68 -8.39 -18.39
C SER A 20 12.58 -9.34 -17.90
N ALA A 21 12.46 -9.49 -16.59
CA ALA A 21 11.29 -10.10 -15.97
C ALA A 21 10.05 -9.26 -16.30
N ASP A 22 8.98 -9.94 -16.71
CA ASP A 22 7.71 -9.38 -17.15
C ASP A 22 7.19 -8.26 -16.25
N ALA A 23 6.97 -7.08 -16.83
CA ALA A 23 6.44 -5.88 -16.17
C ALA A 23 5.08 -6.08 -15.48
N GLN A 24 4.40 -7.19 -15.75
CA GLN A 24 3.11 -7.55 -15.14
C GLN A 24 3.25 -8.33 -13.81
N ASP A 25 4.37 -9.03 -13.57
CA ASP A 25 4.72 -9.58 -12.25
C ASP A 25 5.38 -8.51 -11.34
N MET A 26 5.72 -7.34 -11.90
CA MET A 26 6.37 -6.25 -11.17
C MET A 26 5.42 -5.47 -10.25
N ARG A 27 4.12 -5.41 -10.55
CA ARG A 27 3.18 -4.60 -9.76
C ARG A 27 2.58 -5.38 -8.60
N ARG A 28 3.27 -5.32 -7.45
CA ARG A 28 2.89 -6.05 -6.23
C ARG A 28 1.71 -5.47 -5.48
N GLN A 29 1.22 -4.28 -5.85
CA GLN A 29 0.04 -3.67 -5.24
C GLN A 29 -0.72 -2.75 -6.19
N TYR A 30 -2.03 -2.64 -6.02
CA TYR A 30 -2.87 -1.71 -6.74
C TYR A 30 -4.23 -1.51 -6.08
N TYR A 31 -4.88 -0.41 -6.44
CA TYR A 31 -6.26 -0.12 -6.08
C TYR A 31 -7.17 -0.46 -7.27
N GLU A 32 -8.10 -1.40 -7.08
CA GLU A 32 -8.94 -1.96 -8.14
C GLU A 32 -10.27 -1.20 -8.26
N GLY A 33 -10.66 -0.85 -9.49
CA GLY A 33 -12.05 -0.55 -9.86
C GLY A 33 -12.63 0.78 -9.38
N GLY A 34 -11.78 1.68 -8.89
CA GLY A 34 -12.22 2.99 -8.38
C GLY A 34 -13.06 2.89 -7.11
N TRP A 35 -13.63 4.02 -6.68
CA TRP A 35 -14.48 4.07 -5.49
C TRP A 35 -15.90 3.55 -5.80
N GLN A 36 -16.38 2.63 -4.98
CA GLN A 36 -17.68 1.99 -5.11
C GLN A 36 -18.57 2.37 -3.92
N TRP A 37 -19.83 2.71 -4.17
CA TRP A 37 -20.81 2.98 -3.13
C TRP A 37 -21.43 1.68 -2.60
N SER A 38 -21.46 1.51 -1.27
CA SER A 38 -22.19 0.45 -0.60
C SER A 38 -23.52 1.01 -0.07
N PRO A 39 -24.65 0.86 -0.80
CA PRO A 39 -25.91 1.50 -0.44
C PRO A 39 -26.46 1.03 0.90
N ASN A 40 -26.32 -0.27 1.20
CA ASN A 40 -26.84 -0.85 2.44
C ASN A 40 -26.04 -0.40 3.67
N MET A 41 -24.75 -0.18 3.52
CA MET A 41 -23.84 0.13 4.62
C MET A 41 -23.47 1.63 4.71
N LYS A 42 -23.90 2.44 3.72
CA LYS A 42 -23.73 3.89 3.66
C LYS A 42 -22.26 4.36 3.70
N PHE A 43 -21.38 3.64 3.03
CA PHE A 43 -19.96 4.00 2.88
C PHE A 43 -19.49 3.81 1.44
N MET A 44 -18.36 4.45 1.10
CA MET A 44 -17.63 4.17 -0.13
C MET A 44 -16.46 3.25 0.17
N PHE A 45 -16.10 2.40 -0.77
CA PHE A 45 -14.92 1.56 -0.64
C PHE A 45 -14.16 1.42 -1.96
N ILE A 46 -12.87 1.13 -1.86
CA ILE A 46 -12.05 0.66 -2.96
C ILE A 46 -11.27 -0.56 -2.50
N LYS A 47 -11.02 -1.49 -3.42
CA LYS A 47 -10.29 -2.73 -3.14
C LYS A 47 -8.80 -2.45 -3.25
N TYR A 48 -8.05 -2.72 -2.18
CA TYR A 48 -6.60 -2.68 -2.18
C TYR A 48 -6.07 -4.10 -2.32
N ARG A 49 -5.46 -4.40 -3.46
CA ARG A 49 -4.87 -5.70 -3.79
C ARG A 49 -3.38 -5.63 -3.67
N PHE A 50 -2.78 -6.67 -3.08
CA PHE A 50 -1.34 -6.71 -2.89
C PHE A 50 -0.79 -8.14 -2.74
N LYS A 51 0.46 -8.34 -3.10
CA LYS A 51 1.26 -9.52 -2.72
C LYS A 51 2.22 -9.09 -1.60
N PRO A 52 2.24 -9.75 -0.42
CA PRO A 52 3.15 -9.36 0.66
C PRO A 52 4.62 -9.36 0.23
N ASN A 53 5.06 -10.41 -0.47
CA ASN A 53 6.40 -10.54 -1.07
C ASN A 53 6.27 -10.94 -2.55
N PRO A 54 7.32 -10.84 -3.40
CA PRO A 54 7.21 -11.26 -4.79
C PRO A 54 6.96 -12.78 -4.87
N GLY A 55 6.07 -13.18 -5.78
CA GLY A 55 5.64 -14.58 -5.91
C GLY A 55 4.56 -15.03 -4.93
N ASP A 56 4.25 -14.25 -3.89
CA ASP A 56 3.15 -14.58 -2.97
C ASP A 56 1.79 -14.53 -3.67
N THR A 57 0.81 -15.23 -3.09
CA THR A 57 -0.58 -15.11 -3.50
C THR A 57 -1.12 -13.73 -3.18
N GLU A 58 -1.85 -13.14 -4.14
CA GLU A 58 -2.50 -11.86 -3.95
C GLU A 58 -3.51 -11.90 -2.79
N GLN A 59 -3.50 -10.84 -2.00
CA GLN A 59 -4.42 -10.60 -0.90
C GLN A 59 -5.25 -9.34 -1.15
N LEU A 60 -6.38 -9.25 -0.46
CA LEU A 60 -7.34 -8.18 -0.59
C LEU A 60 -7.61 -7.55 0.76
N HIS A 61 -7.43 -6.24 0.87
CA HIS A 61 -8.00 -5.40 1.92
C HIS A 61 -8.97 -4.39 1.30
N TYR A 62 -9.83 -3.81 2.13
CA TYR A 62 -10.71 -2.71 1.72
C TYR A 62 -10.19 -1.40 2.29
N VAL A 63 -10.20 -0.36 1.46
CA VAL A 63 -10.10 1.03 1.92
C VAL A 63 -11.51 1.60 1.93
N ILE A 64 -11.93 2.12 3.07
CA ILE A 64 -13.31 2.52 3.32
C ILE A 64 -13.33 4.00 3.69
N TRP A 65 -14.19 4.75 3.04
CA TRP A 65 -14.47 6.14 3.37
C TRP A 65 -15.92 6.29 3.84
N TYR A 66 -16.09 6.90 5.00
CA TYR A 66 -17.39 7.12 5.62
C TYR A 66 -17.81 8.58 5.48
N PRO A 67 -18.77 8.92 4.61
CA PRO A 67 -19.23 10.31 4.49
C PRO A 67 -19.95 10.81 5.76
N GLN A 68 -20.41 9.89 6.62
CA GLN A 68 -20.99 10.16 7.93
C GLN A 68 -20.61 9.05 8.93
N PRO A 69 -20.56 9.35 10.25
CA PRO A 69 -20.65 10.68 10.87
C PRO A 69 -19.44 11.58 10.58
N ALA A 70 -19.56 12.88 10.87
CA ALA A 70 -18.54 13.89 10.56
C ALA A 70 -17.12 13.51 11.06
N LYS A 71 -17.02 12.86 12.22
CA LYS A 71 -15.75 12.38 12.79
C LYS A 71 -14.98 11.42 11.88
N TYR A 72 -15.67 10.63 11.04
CA TYR A 72 -15.02 9.66 10.14
C TYR A 72 -14.79 10.20 8.74
N ARG A 73 -15.46 11.30 8.37
CA ARG A 73 -15.39 11.88 7.03
C ARG A 73 -13.98 12.27 6.61
N ARG A 74 -13.15 12.67 7.58
CA ARG A 74 -11.76 13.08 7.34
C ARG A 74 -10.83 11.93 6.99
N TYR A 75 -11.22 10.67 7.20
CA TYR A 75 -10.29 9.55 7.17
C TYR A 75 -10.68 8.47 6.17
N LEU A 76 -9.65 7.85 5.59
CA LEU A 76 -9.71 6.59 4.87
C LEU A 76 -9.29 5.47 5.81
N PHE A 77 -10.14 4.46 6.01
CA PHE A 77 -9.89 3.36 6.93
C PHE A 77 -9.55 2.08 6.18
N TYR A 78 -8.50 1.38 6.60
CA TYR A 78 -8.09 0.11 6.02
C TYR A 78 -8.62 -1.05 6.85
N PHE A 79 -9.33 -1.95 6.18
CA PHE A 79 -9.99 -3.11 6.77
C PHE A 79 -9.48 -4.40 6.13
N ASN A 80 -9.07 -5.35 6.98
CA ASN A 80 -8.69 -6.69 6.53
C ASN A 80 -9.92 -7.62 6.61
N PRO A 81 -10.46 -8.10 5.48
CA PRO A 81 -11.64 -8.97 5.47
C PRO A 81 -11.38 -10.37 6.02
N LYS A 82 -10.13 -10.86 6.03
CA LYS A 82 -9.80 -12.17 6.60
C LYS A 82 -9.86 -12.16 8.12
N THR A 83 -9.37 -11.09 8.76
CA THR A 83 -9.40 -10.96 10.22
C THR A 83 -10.64 -10.22 10.71
N GLY A 84 -11.33 -9.49 9.83
CA GLY A 84 -12.47 -8.65 10.19
C GLY A 84 -12.06 -7.43 11.02
N LEU A 85 -10.86 -6.88 10.83
CA LEU A 85 -10.31 -5.82 11.68
C LEU A 85 -9.86 -4.59 10.89
N TYR A 86 -10.11 -3.42 11.47
CA TYR A 86 -9.46 -2.17 11.06
C TYR A 86 -8.05 -2.12 11.62
N TRP A 87 -7.11 -1.65 10.80
CA TRP A 87 -5.69 -1.69 11.18
C TRP A 87 -4.93 -0.40 10.89
N CYS A 88 -5.48 0.51 10.10
CA CYS A 88 -4.78 1.72 9.69
C CYS A 88 -5.77 2.79 9.19
N ARG A 89 -5.43 4.08 9.35
CA ARG A 89 -6.18 5.21 8.75
C ARG A 89 -5.25 6.24 8.10
N ALA A 90 -5.71 6.87 7.01
CA ALA A 90 -5.06 8.03 6.36
C ALA A 90 -6.01 9.23 6.33
N ASP A 91 -5.47 10.45 6.21
CA ASP A 91 -6.29 11.63 5.92
C ASP A 91 -6.83 11.55 4.48
N ALA A 92 -8.11 11.86 4.29
CA ALA A 92 -8.80 11.74 3.01
C ALA A 92 -8.66 12.97 2.10
N TYR A 93 -8.28 14.13 2.66
CA TYR A 93 -8.36 15.42 1.98
C TYR A 93 -7.01 16.12 1.84
N ASP A 94 -6.06 15.79 2.71
CA ASP A 94 -4.70 16.30 2.63
C ASP A 94 -3.91 15.52 1.59
N ARG A 95 -3.94 15.98 0.32
CA ARG A 95 -3.27 15.30 -0.81
C ARG A 95 -1.77 15.15 -0.60
N ASP A 96 -1.14 16.09 0.11
CA ASP A 96 0.29 16.07 0.43
C ASP A 96 0.61 15.10 1.58
N ARG A 97 -0.42 14.51 2.21
CA ARG A 97 -0.33 13.52 3.28
C ARG A 97 -1.14 12.25 3.03
N LEU A 98 -1.63 12.02 1.80
CA LEU A 98 -2.27 10.76 1.42
C LEU A 98 -1.31 9.57 1.50
N ASP A 99 -0.01 9.86 1.58
CA ASP A 99 1.09 8.91 1.78
C ASP A 99 1.49 8.73 3.26
N LEU A 100 0.71 9.29 4.18
CA LEU A 100 0.93 9.16 5.61
C LEU A 100 -0.29 8.58 6.32
N TRP A 101 -0.04 7.53 7.08
CA TRP A 101 -1.05 6.79 7.81
C TRP A 101 -0.72 6.66 9.29
N GLN A 102 -1.76 6.50 10.10
CA GLN A 102 -1.68 6.05 11.48
C GLN A 102 -1.97 4.55 11.50
N VAL A 103 -1.00 3.74 11.92
CA VAL A 103 -1.08 2.27 11.92
C VAL A 103 -1.30 1.76 13.33
N LEU A 104 -2.37 1.01 13.55
CA LEU A 104 -2.64 0.44 14.87
C LEU A 104 -1.71 -0.72 15.21
N ALA A 105 -1.30 -0.77 16.47
CA ALA A 105 -0.73 -1.98 17.05
C ALA A 105 -1.76 -3.11 17.01
N GLN A 106 -1.31 -4.35 16.85
CA GLN A 106 -2.18 -5.52 16.72
C GLN A 106 -3.29 -5.63 17.80
N PRO A 107 -3.02 -5.44 19.12
CA PRO A 107 -4.05 -5.57 20.14
C PRO A 107 -5.10 -4.44 20.14
N GLU A 108 -4.83 -3.33 19.44
CA GLU A 108 -5.73 -2.17 19.37
C GLU A 108 -6.69 -2.26 18.19
N ARG A 109 -6.49 -3.23 17.30
CA ARG A 109 -7.30 -3.43 16.10
C ARG A 109 -8.66 -3.98 16.50
N GLN A 110 -9.72 -3.36 15.99
CA GLN A 110 -11.09 -3.74 16.28
C GLN A 110 -11.88 -3.94 14.99
N GLY A 111 -12.94 -4.76 15.05
CA GLY A 111 -13.84 -4.95 13.91
C GLY A 111 -14.84 -3.82 13.69
N ARG A 112 -14.96 -2.89 14.65
CA ARG A 112 -15.84 -1.72 14.55
C ARG A 112 -15.08 -0.47 14.98
N LEU A 113 -15.14 0.58 14.14
CA LEU A 113 -14.48 1.86 14.39
C LEU A 113 -14.96 2.56 15.68
N VAL A 114 -16.16 2.25 16.17
CA VAL A 114 -16.68 2.82 17.43
C VAL A 114 -15.92 2.30 18.66
N PHE A 115 -15.18 1.20 18.53
CA PHE A 115 -14.34 0.63 19.59
C PHE A 115 -12.88 1.07 19.49
N ILE A 116 -12.54 1.97 18.57
CA ILE A 116 -11.19 2.52 18.40
C ILE A 116 -11.27 4.01 18.63
N ASP A 117 -10.83 4.44 19.81
CA ASP A 117 -10.88 5.86 20.20
C ASP A 117 -9.93 6.71 19.36
N ASP A 118 -10.26 7.99 19.17
CA ASP A 118 -9.43 8.94 18.41
C ASP A 118 -8.01 9.06 18.99
N GLU A 119 -7.90 9.05 20.32
CA GLU A 119 -6.62 9.02 21.04
C GLU A 119 -5.79 7.76 20.73
N THR A 120 -6.44 6.62 20.43
CA THR A 120 -5.71 5.40 20.04
C THR A 120 -4.99 5.63 18.73
N TRP A 121 -5.66 6.24 17.75
CA TRP A 121 -5.03 6.57 16.48
C TRP A 121 -3.95 7.64 16.63
N ASP A 122 -4.21 8.67 17.44
CA ASP A 122 -3.33 9.84 17.57
C ASP A 122 -2.04 9.54 18.33
N ARG A 123 -2.02 8.49 19.15
CA ARG A 123 -0.77 7.94 19.72
C ARG A 123 0.16 7.34 18.68
N HIS A 124 -0.35 6.97 17.50
CA HIS A 124 0.47 6.47 16.42
C HIS A 124 0.99 7.61 15.56
N GLY A 125 2.30 7.59 15.33
CA GLY A 125 2.96 8.47 14.37
C GLY A 125 2.38 8.29 12.96
N LYS A 126 2.51 9.34 12.16
CA LYS A 126 2.16 9.30 10.75
C LYS A 126 3.34 8.78 9.94
N GLU A 127 3.17 7.65 9.28
CA GLU A 127 4.19 7.06 8.43
C GLU A 127 3.60 6.36 7.21
N ARG A 128 4.45 6.06 6.23
CA ARG A 128 4.08 5.26 5.07
C ARG A 128 4.23 3.77 5.43
N PRO A 129 3.15 3.02 5.67
CA PRO A 129 3.23 1.65 6.16
C PRO A 129 3.85 0.72 5.13
N LEU A 130 4.39 -0.40 5.61
CA LEU A 130 4.74 -1.52 4.75
C LEU A 130 3.47 -2.10 4.10
N ILE A 131 3.63 -2.72 2.93
CA ILE A 131 2.61 -3.63 2.41
C ILE A 131 2.32 -4.66 3.51
N PRO A 132 1.05 -4.98 3.83
CA PRO A 132 0.75 -5.89 4.93
C PRO A 132 1.44 -7.25 4.78
N GLY A 133 2.29 -7.59 5.75
CA GLY A 133 3.06 -8.84 5.75
C GLY A 133 4.34 -8.83 4.91
N ALA A 134 4.72 -7.69 4.31
CA ALA A 134 5.98 -7.57 3.61
C ALA A 134 7.17 -7.64 4.58
N THR A 135 8.21 -8.35 4.16
CA THR A 135 9.46 -8.50 4.92
C THR A 135 10.65 -7.79 4.27
N ASP A 136 10.47 -7.29 3.04
CA ASP A 136 11.51 -6.68 2.22
C ASP A 136 11.51 -5.14 2.27
N GLY A 137 10.71 -4.55 3.16
CA GLY A 137 10.60 -3.11 3.32
C GLY A 137 9.73 -2.42 2.26
N ALA A 138 9.05 -3.15 1.38
CA ALA A 138 8.12 -2.57 0.40
C ALA A 138 6.98 -1.81 1.10
N ARG A 139 6.75 -0.57 0.69
CA ARG A 139 5.78 0.35 1.29
C ARG A 139 4.52 0.49 0.45
N MET A 140 3.40 0.80 1.09
CA MET A 140 2.12 0.97 0.41
C MET A 140 2.09 2.19 -0.49
N ASP A 141 1.40 2.10 -1.62
CA ASP A 141 1.10 3.27 -2.44
C ASP A 141 -0.09 4.05 -1.87
N PRO A 142 -0.12 5.39 -2.01
CA PRO A 142 -1.26 6.19 -1.55
C PRO A 142 -2.54 5.78 -2.29
N PRO A 143 -3.70 5.77 -1.61
CA PRO A 143 -4.97 5.51 -2.26
C PRO A 143 -5.34 6.68 -3.17
N PRO A 144 -6.19 6.46 -4.20
CA PRO A 144 -6.81 7.57 -4.90
C PRO A 144 -7.66 8.38 -3.90
N PRO A 145 -7.72 9.72 -4.04
CA PRO A 145 -8.60 10.53 -3.23
C PRO A 145 -10.05 10.02 -3.34
N PRO A 146 -10.86 10.08 -2.27
CA PRO A 146 -12.26 9.73 -2.35
C PRO A 146 -12.96 10.65 -3.35
N GLY A 147 -13.39 10.05 -4.45
CA GLY A 147 -14.22 10.69 -5.46
C GLY A 147 -15.59 10.03 -5.45
N TYR A 148 -16.65 10.84 -5.33
CA TYR A 148 -17.89 10.46 -6.01
C TYR A 148 -17.51 10.33 -7.49
N GLY A 149 -17.74 9.16 -8.09
CA GLY A 149 -17.25 8.82 -9.43
C GLY A 149 -17.23 10.04 -10.36
N SER A 150 -16.05 10.41 -10.82
CA SER A 150 -15.96 11.19 -12.05
C SER A 150 -16.25 10.22 -13.18
N ASP A 151 -17.39 10.47 -13.82
CA ASP A 151 -17.94 9.90 -15.06
C ASP A 151 -18.92 8.72 -14.91
#